data_AF-A0A935WCE4-F1
#
_entry.id   AF-A0A935WCE4-F1
#
_cell.length_a   1.000
_cell.length_b   1.000
_cell.length_c   1.000
_cell.angle_alpha   90.00
_cell.angle_beta   90.00
_cell.angle_gamma   90.00
#
_symmetry.space_group_name_H-M   'P 1'
#
loop_
_entity.id
_entity.type
_entity.pdbx_description
1 polymer ?
#
loop_
_entity_poly.entity_id
_entity_poly.type
_entity_poly.pdbx_seq_one_letter_code
_entity_poly.pdbx_strand_id
1 'polypeptide(L)'
;MDDELLLGGRRFVPVAVTTFEHDVWMMAQVQAAGLHDLRRLFAEGRGVETIAEDLLQRIWASGRTLHVLAGTLTEKGQPWSPALAEELVQFFGARADPEEKALLQAALVRLLLGFFVSGAESSAIFPSSSAPTTEQPAPPRAHVAAP
;
A
#
# COMPACT_ATOMS: atom_id res chain seq x y z
N MET A 1 -5.01 -20.20 3.94
CA MET A 1 -4.11 -20.64 2.85
C MET A 1 -2.71 -20.29 3.29
N ASP A 2 -1.76 -21.21 3.15
CA ASP A 2 -0.36 -20.95 3.49
C ASP A 2 0.22 -19.99 2.44
N ASP A 3 0.19 -18.68 2.72
CA ASP A 3 0.87 -17.63 1.93
C ASP A 3 2.40 -17.69 2.14
N GLU A 4 2.93 -18.90 2.30
CA GLU A 4 4.35 -19.14 2.51
C GLU A 4 5.06 -19.22 1.15
N LEU A 5 6.14 -18.45 1.01
CA LEU A 5 6.98 -18.40 -0.16
C LEU A 5 8.33 -19.06 0.15
N LEU A 6 8.70 -20.07 -0.62
CA LEU A 6 9.99 -20.76 -0.50
C LEU A 6 10.97 -20.20 -1.54
N LEU A 7 12.05 -19.58 -1.08
CA LEU A 7 13.10 -19.03 -1.95
C LEU A 7 14.48 -19.32 -1.33
N GLY A 8 15.37 -19.95 -2.08
CA GLY A 8 16.73 -20.26 -1.64
C GLY A 8 16.78 -21.06 -0.34
N GLY A 9 15.79 -21.94 -0.10
CA GLY A 9 15.65 -22.70 1.14
C GLY A 9 15.12 -21.92 2.35
N ARG A 10 14.84 -20.62 2.19
CA ARG A 10 14.23 -19.78 3.23
C ARG A 10 12.71 -19.73 3.04
N ARG A 11 11.99 -19.63 4.16
CA ARG A 11 10.53 -19.55 4.20
C ARG A 11 10.12 -18.12 4.52
N PHE A 12 9.41 -17.49 3.60
CA PHE A 12 8.90 -16.14 3.78
C PHE A 12 7.39 -16.16 3.97
N VAL A 13 6.90 -15.29 4.84
CA VAL A 13 5.49 -15.13 5.15
C VAL A 13 5.14 -13.65 5.13
N PRO A 14 3.86 -13.29 4.92
CA PRO A 14 3.43 -11.90 5.07
C PRO A 14 3.75 -11.35 6.45
N VAL A 15 4.10 -10.07 6.52
CA VAL A 15 4.25 -9.36 7.80
C VAL A 15 2.87 -9.28 8.46
N ALA A 16 2.65 -10.09 9.50
CA ALA A 16 1.35 -10.21 10.16
C ALA A 16 1.05 -9.08 11.16
N VAL A 17 2.09 -8.52 11.79
CA VAL A 17 1.98 -7.41 12.75
C VAL A 17 2.94 -6.33 12.30
N THR A 18 2.39 -5.15 11.99
CA THR A 18 3.18 -3.97 11.60
C THR A 18 3.46 -3.10 12.82
N THR A 19 4.63 -2.47 12.81
CA THR A 19 5.01 -1.43 13.78
C THR A 19 4.90 -0.06 13.13
N PHE A 20 4.94 1.00 13.92
CA PHE A 20 4.96 2.36 13.37
C PHE A 20 6.17 2.61 12.45
N GLU A 21 7.32 2.02 12.77
CA GLU A 21 8.52 2.09 11.92
C GLU A 21 8.30 1.38 10.57
N HIS A 22 7.64 0.22 10.60
CA HIS A 22 7.22 -0.49 9.38
C HIS A 22 6.31 0.38 8.51
N ASP A 23 5.28 0.99 9.11
CA ASP A 23 4.33 1.82 8.37
C ASP A 23 5.02 3.04 7.71
N VAL A 24 5.91 3.72 8.45
CA VAL A 24 6.71 4.85 7.92
C VAL A 24 7.61 4.41 6.77
N TRP A 25 8.33 3.30 6.96
CA TRP A 25 9.21 2.76 5.93
C TRP A 25 8.43 2.36 4.68
N MET A 26 7.31 1.66 4.84
CA MET A 26 6.44 1.23 3.76
C MET A 26 5.86 2.42 3.00
N MET A 27 5.40 3.45 3.70
CA MET A 27 4.85 4.63 3.06
C MET A 27 5.91 5.36 2.22
N ALA A 28 7.17 5.41 2.68
CA ALA A 28 8.27 5.95 1.88
C ALA A 28 8.48 5.17 0.57
N GLN A 29 8.34 3.83 0.59
CA GLN A 29 8.43 3.02 -0.63
C GLN A 29 7.24 3.23 -1.56
N VAL A 30 6.02 3.31 -1.02
CA VAL A 30 4.79 3.61 -1.78
C VAL A 30 4.90 4.95 -2.49
N GLN A 31 5.38 5.98 -1.78
CA GLN A 31 5.62 7.31 -2.35
C GLN A 31 6.68 7.26 -3.46
N ALA A 32 7.83 6.65 -3.19
CA ALA A 32 8.91 6.50 -4.17
C ALA A 32 8.50 5.66 -5.40
N ALA A 33 7.54 4.75 -5.23
CA ALA A 33 6.99 3.93 -6.30
C ALA A 33 5.86 4.63 -7.10
N GLY A 34 5.43 5.83 -6.69
CA GLY A 34 4.33 6.55 -7.34
C GLY A 34 2.96 5.92 -7.12
N LEU A 35 2.78 5.18 -6.02
CA LEU A 35 1.57 4.41 -5.69
C LEU A 35 0.61 5.16 -4.74
N HIS A 36 0.87 6.43 -4.45
CA HIS A 36 0.14 7.22 -3.44
C HIS A 36 -1.23 7.74 -3.92
N ASP A 37 -1.46 7.87 -5.23
CA ASP A 37 -2.67 8.48 -5.80
C ASP A 37 -3.80 7.48 -6.10
N LEU A 38 -3.78 6.31 -5.46
CA LEU A 38 -4.69 5.22 -5.77
C LEU A 38 -6.16 5.57 -5.64
N ARG A 39 -6.51 6.32 -4.60
CA ARG A 39 -7.89 6.76 -4.37
C ARG A 39 -8.42 7.63 -5.51
N ARG A 40 -7.55 8.43 -6.13
CA ARG A 40 -7.92 9.24 -7.30
C ARG A 40 -8.20 8.35 -8.51
N LEU A 41 -7.36 7.32 -8.76
CA LEU A 41 -7.55 6.40 -9.89
C LEU A 41 -8.89 5.64 -9.82
N PHE A 42 -9.32 5.27 -8.61
CA PHE A 42 -10.64 4.66 -8.40
C PHE A 42 -11.79 5.66 -8.58
N ALA A 43 -11.63 6.90 -8.13
CA ALA A 43 -12.66 7.95 -8.26
C ALA A 43 -12.91 8.35 -9.74
N GLU A 44 -11.92 8.15 -10.61
CA GLU A 44 -12.03 8.38 -12.05
C GLU A 44 -12.85 7.29 -12.79
N GLY A 45 -13.37 6.28 -12.06
CA GLY A 45 -14.24 5.25 -12.63
C GLY A 45 -13.53 4.26 -13.57
N ARG A 46 -12.19 4.17 -13.46
CA ARG A 46 -11.39 3.22 -14.26
C ARG A 46 -11.67 1.78 -13.82
N GLY A 47 -11.65 0.86 -14.79
CA GLY A 47 -11.75 -0.58 -14.51
C GLY A 47 -10.58 -1.07 -13.66
N VAL A 48 -10.85 -2.03 -12.77
CA VAL A 48 -9.86 -2.57 -11.80
C VAL A 48 -8.63 -3.10 -12.51
N GLU A 49 -8.80 -3.78 -13.65
CA GLU A 49 -7.74 -4.33 -14.46
C GLU A 49 -6.80 -3.23 -14.99
N THR A 50 -7.36 -2.09 -15.38
CA THR A 50 -6.59 -0.96 -15.92
C THR A 50 -5.84 -0.20 -14.82
N ILE A 51 -6.37 -0.19 -13.61
CA ILE A 51 -5.65 0.34 -12.44
C ILE A 51 -4.52 -0.63 -12.06
N ALA A 52 -4.79 -1.95 -12.06
CA ALA A 52 -3.79 -2.97 -11.77
C ALA A 52 -2.59 -2.91 -12.72
N GLU A 53 -2.85 -2.78 -14.02
CA GLU A 53 -1.80 -2.62 -15.03
C GLU A 53 -0.98 -1.34 -14.81
N ASP A 54 -1.64 -0.20 -14.55
CA ASP A 54 -0.97 1.08 -14.29
C ASP A 54 -0.07 1.01 -13.03
N LEU A 55 -0.54 0.40 -11.95
CA LEU A 55 0.31 0.21 -10.76
C LEU A 55 1.49 -0.71 -11.01
N LEU A 56 1.27 -1.80 -11.76
CA LEU A 56 2.33 -2.73 -12.09
C LEU A 56 3.41 -2.04 -12.95
N GLN A 57 3.00 -1.20 -13.89
CA GLN A 57 3.93 -0.38 -14.67
C GLN A 57 4.68 0.63 -13.79
N ARG A 58 4.00 1.34 -12.90
CA ARG A 58 4.64 2.31 -11.99
C ARG A 58 5.65 1.66 -11.05
N ILE A 59 5.30 0.54 -10.43
CA ILE A 59 6.19 -0.15 -9.50
C ILE A 59 7.42 -0.72 -10.22
N TRP A 60 7.30 -1.19 -11.45
CA TRP A 60 8.44 -1.61 -12.26
C TRP A 60 9.31 -0.43 -12.69
N ALA A 61 8.70 0.64 -13.21
CA ALA A 61 9.42 1.83 -13.65
C ALA A 61 10.18 2.53 -12.52
N SER A 62 9.69 2.43 -11.28
CA SER A 62 10.31 3.06 -10.11
C SER A 62 11.58 2.37 -9.60
N GLY A 63 11.84 1.11 -9.99
CA GLY A 63 12.88 0.29 -9.38
C GLY A 63 12.62 -0.11 -7.92
N ARG A 64 11.43 0.19 -7.37
CA ARG A 64 11.06 -0.09 -5.98
C ARG A 64 10.37 -1.44 -5.77
N THR A 65 10.21 -2.24 -6.81
CA THR A 65 9.52 -3.55 -6.75
C THR A 65 10.01 -4.42 -5.60
N LEU A 66 11.33 -4.60 -5.48
CA LEU A 66 11.91 -5.44 -4.44
C LEU A 66 11.78 -4.85 -3.04
N HIS A 67 11.78 -3.52 -2.91
CA HIS A 67 11.60 -2.86 -1.61
C HIS A 67 10.16 -3.03 -1.12
N VAL A 68 9.18 -2.91 -2.00
CA VAL A 68 7.78 -3.17 -1.66
C VAL A 68 7.58 -4.64 -1.25
N LEU A 69 8.20 -5.60 -1.95
CA LEU A 69 8.17 -7.00 -1.54
C LEU A 69 8.86 -7.22 -0.18
N ALA A 70 10.04 -6.66 0.03
CA ALA A 70 10.78 -6.79 1.29
C ALA A 70 10.10 -6.13 2.49
N GLY A 71 9.28 -5.12 2.25
CA GLY A 71 8.45 -4.54 3.29
C GLY A 71 7.23 -5.36 3.65
N THR A 72 6.84 -6.33 2.82
CA THR A 72 5.57 -7.07 2.97
C THR A 72 5.79 -8.53 3.33
N LEU A 73 7.02 -9.00 3.15
CA LEU A 73 7.48 -10.33 3.51
C LEU A 73 8.52 -10.26 4.63
N THR A 74 8.49 -11.25 5.51
CA THR A 74 9.57 -11.51 6.47
C THR A 74 9.87 -13.00 6.49
N GLU A 75 11.05 -13.39 6.97
CA GLU A 75 11.36 -14.79 7.18
C GLU A 75 10.52 -15.35 8.33
N LYS A 76 10.02 -16.57 8.18
CA LYS A 76 9.13 -17.20 9.15
C LYS A 76 9.80 -17.27 10.53
N GLY A 77 9.16 -16.65 11.51
CA GLY A 77 9.67 -16.58 12.89
C GLY A 77 10.63 -15.43 13.16
N GLN A 78 10.92 -14.58 12.18
CA GLN A 78 11.73 -13.37 12.36
C GLN A 78 10.87 -12.10 12.37
N PRO A 79 11.10 -11.19 13.33
CA PRO A 79 10.45 -9.89 13.32
C PRO A 79 10.94 -9.07 12.13
N TRP A 80 10.04 -8.31 11.54
CA TRP A 80 10.39 -7.38 10.48
C TRP A 80 11.19 -6.20 11.04
N SER A 81 12.18 -5.72 10.27
CA SER A 81 12.89 -4.46 10.53
C SER A 81 13.36 -3.83 9.21
N PRO A 82 13.68 -2.52 9.18
CA PRO A 82 14.23 -1.89 7.99
C PRO A 82 15.53 -2.54 7.51
N ALA A 83 16.42 -2.91 8.44
CA ALA A 83 17.68 -3.59 8.12
C ALA A 83 17.43 -4.94 7.44
N LEU A 84 16.48 -5.73 7.98
CA LEU A 84 16.08 -6.99 7.36
C LEU A 84 15.47 -6.75 5.98
N ALA A 85 14.62 -5.73 5.80
CA ALA A 85 14.05 -5.42 4.49
C ALA A 85 15.14 -5.13 3.44
N GLU A 86 16.17 -4.35 3.78
CA GLU A 86 17.29 -4.09 2.87
C GLU A 86 18.07 -5.37 2.53
N GLU A 87 18.30 -6.26 3.51
CA GLU A 87 18.89 -7.59 3.22
C GLU A 87 18.01 -8.41 2.27
N LEU A 88 16.69 -8.37 2.45
CA LEU A 88 15.74 -9.08 1.58
C LEU A 88 15.72 -8.51 0.17
N VAL A 89 15.86 -7.19 -0.01
CA VAL A 89 16.00 -6.57 -1.34
C VAL A 89 17.20 -7.18 -2.08
N GLN A 90 18.35 -7.27 -1.43
CA GLN A 90 19.55 -7.88 -2.03
C GLN A 90 19.33 -9.37 -2.30
N PHE A 91 18.74 -10.09 -1.35
CA PHE A 91 18.47 -11.52 -1.47
C PHE A 91 17.54 -11.86 -2.65
N PHE A 92 16.44 -11.11 -2.79
CA PHE A 92 15.49 -11.25 -3.89
C PHE A 92 16.11 -10.84 -5.23
N GLY A 93 16.89 -9.76 -5.26
CA GLY A 93 17.56 -9.26 -6.47
C GLY A 93 18.61 -10.23 -7.03
N ALA A 94 19.24 -11.04 -6.16
CA ALA A 94 20.22 -12.05 -6.55
C ALA A 94 19.60 -13.34 -7.13
N ARG A 95 18.27 -13.46 -7.18
CA ARG A 95 17.59 -14.66 -7.68
C ARG A 95 17.66 -14.75 -9.21
N ALA A 96 18.46 -15.69 -9.70
CA ALA A 96 18.58 -15.99 -11.13
C ALA A 96 17.68 -17.14 -11.59
N ASP A 97 17.20 -17.97 -10.65
CA ASP A 97 16.37 -19.13 -10.96
C ASP A 97 14.98 -18.70 -11.52
N PRO A 98 14.54 -19.23 -12.68
CA PRO A 98 13.27 -18.84 -13.28
C PRO A 98 12.04 -19.15 -12.42
N GLU A 99 12.05 -20.24 -11.66
CA GLU A 99 10.93 -20.61 -10.80
C GLU A 99 10.84 -19.67 -9.60
N GLU A 100 11.98 -19.37 -8.97
CA GLU A 100 12.06 -18.39 -7.88
C GLU A 100 11.64 -16.98 -8.33
N LYS A 101 11.98 -16.60 -9.56
CA LYS A 101 11.52 -15.33 -10.17
C LYS A 101 10.02 -15.33 -10.38
N ALA A 102 9.44 -16.42 -10.88
CA ALA A 102 7.99 -16.53 -11.07
C ALA A 102 7.25 -16.45 -9.73
N LEU A 103 7.81 -17.05 -8.68
CA LEU A 103 7.29 -16.96 -7.31
C LEU A 103 7.29 -15.51 -6.78
N LEU A 104 8.38 -14.75 -6.98
CA LEU A 104 8.43 -13.33 -6.61
C LEU A 104 7.43 -12.48 -7.40
N GLN A 105 7.26 -12.75 -8.69
CA GLN A 105 6.28 -12.07 -9.53
C GLN A 105 4.84 -12.37 -9.07
N ALA A 106 4.55 -13.63 -8.75
CA ALA A 106 3.25 -14.03 -8.21
C ALA A 106 2.95 -13.35 -6.86
N ALA A 107 3.95 -13.26 -5.98
CA ALA A 107 3.83 -12.55 -4.70
C ALA A 107 3.52 -11.05 -4.91
N LEU A 108 4.18 -10.41 -5.87
CA LEU A 108 3.92 -9.01 -6.23
C LEU A 108 2.49 -8.79 -6.71
N VAL A 109 2.01 -9.64 -7.63
CA VAL A 109 0.63 -9.52 -8.15
C VAL A 109 -0.38 -9.72 -7.02
N ARG A 110 -0.18 -10.72 -6.16
CA ARG A 110 -1.06 -10.94 -5.00
C ARG A 110 -1.10 -9.75 -4.06
N LEU A 111 0.06 -9.14 -3.80
CA LEU A 111 0.13 -7.92 -2.98
C LEU A 111 -0.71 -6.79 -3.57
N LEU A 112 -0.54 -6.51 -4.87
CA LEU A 112 -1.29 -5.46 -5.54
C LEU A 112 -2.80 -5.76 -5.52
N LEU A 113 -3.20 -7.01 -5.74
CA LEU A 113 -4.60 -7.44 -5.64
C LEU A 113 -5.17 -7.31 -4.22
N GLY A 114 -4.42 -7.71 -3.20
CA GLY A 114 -4.81 -7.53 -1.80
C GLY A 114 -5.00 -6.06 -1.44
N PHE A 115 -4.09 -5.21 -1.92
CA PHE A 115 -4.23 -3.76 -1.78
C PHE A 115 -5.51 -3.23 -2.45
N PHE A 116 -5.88 -3.72 -3.64
CA PHE A 116 -7.10 -3.30 -4.32
C PHE A 116 -8.38 -3.66 -3.56
N VAL A 117 -8.45 -4.88 -3.02
CA VAL A 117 -9.61 -5.35 -2.26
C VAL A 117 -9.74 -4.55 -0.95
N SER A 118 -8.66 -4.40 -0.18
CA SER A 118 -8.70 -3.65 1.08
C SER A 118 -8.81 -2.13 0.90
N GLY A 119 -8.29 -1.57 -0.20
CA GLY A 119 -8.41 -0.16 -0.55
C GLY A 119 -9.84 0.23 -0.94
N ALA A 120 -10.55 -0.66 -1.64
CA ALA A 120 -11.97 -0.51 -1.95
C ALA A 120 -12.83 -0.52 -0.66
N GLU A 121 -12.52 -1.39 0.29
CA GLU A 121 -13.21 -1.45 1.59
C GLU A 121 -12.90 -0.25 2.49
N SER A 122 -11.63 0.18 2.55
CA SER A 122 -11.22 1.35 3.36
C SER A 122 -11.82 2.66 2.85
N SER A 123 -12.04 2.77 1.53
CA SER A 123 -12.70 3.93 0.91
C SER A 123 -14.18 4.06 1.30
N ALA A 124 -14.83 2.97 1.71
CA ALA A 124 -16.20 2.98 2.18
C ALA A 124 -16.33 3.45 3.64
N ILE A 125 -15.26 3.37 4.43
CA ILE A 125 -15.28 3.65 5.88
C ILE A 125 -14.89 5.10 6.19
N PHE A 126 -14.10 5.76 5.32
CA PHE A 126 -13.77 7.18 5.45
C PHE A 126 -14.52 8.03 4.42
N PRO A 127 -15.73 8.53 4.73
CA PRO A 127 -16.41 9.48 3.87
C PRO A 127 -15.53 10.73 3.72
N SER A 128 -15.35 11.16 2.46
CA SER A 128 -14.54 12.31 2.09
C SER A 128 -14.91 13.54 2.93
N SER A 129 -14.01 13.98 3.82
CA SER A 129 -14.18 15.23 4.56
C SER A 129 -13.85 16.39 3.61
N SER A 130 -14.77 16.66 2.70
CA SER A 130 -14.78 17.84 1.83
C SER A 130 -16.23 18.20 1.54
N ALA A 131 -16.99 18.46 2.59
CA ALA A 131 -18.10 19.38 2.48
C ALA A 131 -17.56 20.75 2.93
N PRO A 132 -17.66 21.82 2.12
CA PRO A 132 -17.50 23.15 2.68
C PRO A 132 -18.63 23.34 3.69
N THR A 133 -18.29 23.55 4.96
CA THR A 133 -19.25 24.01 5.96
C THR A 133 -19.73 25.39 5.52
N THR A 134 -20.88 25.45 4.86
CA THR A 134 -21.62 26.71 4.69
C THR A 134 -22.25 27.06 6.04
N GLU A 135 -21.43 27.48 7.01
CA GLU A 135 -21.93 28.12 8.22
C GLU A 135 -22.09 29.61 7.90
N GLN A 136 -23.24 29.94 7.32
CA GLN A 136 -23.69 31.31 7.20
C GLN A 136 -24.07 31.80 8.61
N PRO A 137 -23.40 32.81 9.19
CA PRO A 137 -23.78 33.32 10.50
C PRO A 137 -25.12 34.05 10.39
N ALA A 138 -26.09 33.67 11.21
CA ALA A 138 -27.35 34.39 11.33
C ALA A 138 -27.10 35.82 11.89
N PRO A 139 -27.77 36.86 11.39
CA PRO A 139 -27.57 38.22 11.88
C PRO A 139 -28.12 38.38 13.32
N PRO A 140 -27.50 39.25 14.15
CA PRO A 140 -27.91 39.43 15.54
C PRO A 140 -29.30 40.07 15.62
N ARG A 141 -30.19 39.46 16.41
CA ARG A 141 -31.51 40.02 16.75
C ARG A 141 -31.31 41.29 17.58
N ALA A 142 -31.73 42.42 17.03
CA ALA A 142 -31.81 43.69 17.75
C ALA A 142 -32.80 43.58 18.91
N HIS A 143 -32.34 43.88 20.13
CA HIS A 143 -33.22 44.18 21.26
C HIS A 143 -33.86 45.54 21.01
N VAL A 144 -35.15 45.55 20.70
CA VAL A 144 -35.99 46.75 20.75
C VAL A 144 -36.34 46.97 22.23
N ALA A 145 -35.78 48.01 22.82
CA ALA A 145 -36.34 48.63 24.01
C ALA A 145 -37.50 49.54 23.57
N ALA A 146 -38.63 49.43 24.25
CA ALA A 146 -39.79 50.30 24.06
C ALA A 146 -40.30 50.75 25.44
N PRO A 147 -40.95 51.92 25.51
CA PRO A 147 -40.87 52.90 26.59
C PRO A 147 -41.69 52.60 27.85
#